data_AF-A0A916HU29-F1
#
_entry.id   AF-A0A916HU29-F1
#
_cell.length_a   1.000
_cell.length_b   1.000
_cell.length_c   1.000
_cell.angle_alpha   90.00
_cell.angle_beta   90.00
_cell.angle_gamma   90.00
#
_symmetry.space_group_name_H-M   'P 1'
#
loop_
_entity.id
_entity.type
_entity.pdbx_description
1 polymer ?
#
loop_
_entity_poly.entity_id
_entity_poly.type
_entity_poly.pdbx_seq_one_letter_code
_entity_poly.pdbx_strand_id
1 'polypeptide(L)'
;MNLFEDTNPRALKDLLSEIHNRSAVLPDFQRDFVWEPGATQELIVSIANNYPAGSILRVRDAKRVFAAREFEGAPPLDGAKHTFLVLDGQQRMTSLYQAFYGVGEHRYFLDLKKLIDGTDFEEAIFHARATTKWAKERENFDVQADELLLPLSVLKGGAGGFGQWSRKAARRLDDQKRIQLEDALDTIESKWIQVIDDYHFPVVTLSDKTEPDALCTIFETLNRTGVKLSVFELLTARFWPQKINLRDLWDKARQDYPIIEEFEVDPYYILQSVALVSRKSPSCKRGDVLNLGPGDIESWWQLVVDGLALGLSILRDDCKVMLPKWLPYQTMLATLAAILAKGGSPKSAEAGAQREKIKRWFWCSVFGQSYESSPNSQSAKDVTEVLAWFENGSEPESIKSLSFDPKSLRDVTPRQRAIYRGVICLILGSGTGARDFHTQAVITGKLMNEEGIDDHHVFPANFLEAKKGIGLARHRDCILNRTLIDRTTNQMISNRAPSDYLSEIRNTEGFPFDAVLSSHCLPTGGASPFWNDDYAAFLNWRQDKLWQEIKRATGLMHSDDLELSDREQE
;
A
#
# COMPACT_ATOMS: atom_id res chain seq x y z
N MET A 1 -5.78 17.79 -40.05
CA MET A 1 -6.79 18.00 -38.99
C MET A 1 -6.10 18.75 -37.86
N ASN A 2 -6.75 19.77 -37.29
CA ASN A 2 -6.20 20.47 -36.14
C ASN A 2 -6.46 19.62 -34.89
N LEU A 3 -5.40 19.21 -34.19
CA LEU A 3 -5.48 18.38 -32.98
C LEU A 3 -6.11 19.17 -31.82
N PHE A 4 -5.90 20.48 -31.80
CA PHE A 4 -6.35 21.39 -30.76
C PHE A 4 -7.65 22.09 -31.17
N GLU A 5 -8.63 22.11 -30.27
CA GLU A 5 -9.83 22.92 -30.37
C GLU A 5 -9.57 24.34 -29.87
N ASP A 6 -9.01 24.48 -28.66
CA ASP A 6 -8.57 25.76 -28.10
C ASP A 6 -7.46 25.57 -27.05
N THR A 7 -6.71 26.63 -26.77
CA THR A 7 -5.69 26.68 -25.71
C THR A 7 -5.90 27.88 -24.77
N ASN A 8 -7.16 28.25 -24.55
CA ASN A 8 -7.50 29.47 -23.83
C ASN A 8 -7.48 29.25 -22.31
N PRO A 9 -7.01 30.23 -21.51
CA PRO A 9 -7.16 30.18 -20.07
C PRO A 9 -8.64 30.11 -19.66
N ARG A 10 -8.94 29.37 -18.59
CA ARG A 10 -10.29 29.24 -18.02
C ARG A 10 -10.27 29.60 -16.55
N ALA A 11 -11.29 30.33 -16.10
CA ALA A 11 -11.41 30.70 -14.70
C ALA A 11 -11.58 29.46 -13.82
N LEU A 12 -10.94 29.45 -12.65
CA LEU A 12 -11.04 28.34 -11.69
C LEU A 12 -12.50 28.02 -11.34
N LYS A 13 -13.31 29.05 -11.03
CA LYS A 13 -14.74 28.87 -10.70
C LYS A 13 -15.54 28.18 -11.79
N ASP A 14 -15.23 28.45 -13.06
CA ASP A 14 -15.92 27.83 -14.19
C ASP A 14 -15.55 26.36 -14.29
N LEU A 15 -14.25 26.04 -14.15
CA LEU A 15 -13.76 24.67 -14.17
C LEU A 15 -14.34 23.82 -13.00
N LEU A 16 -14.44 24.38 -11.80
CA LEU A 16 -15.07 23.68 -10.67
C LEU A 16 -16.59 23.53 -10.86
N SER A 17 -17.23 24.52 -11.49
CA SER A 17 -18.65 24.44 -11.83
C SER A 17 -18.93 23.38 -12.90
N GLU A 18 -18.03 23.22 -13.89
CA GLU A 18 -18.08 22.14 -14.87
C GLU A 18 -17.97 20.75 -14.22
N ILE A 19 -17.18 20.60 -13.14
CA ILE A 19 -17.18 19.36 -12.34
C ILE A 19 -18.54 19.18 -11.65
N HIS A 20 -19.00 20.19 -10.93
CA HIS A 20 -20.24 20.07 -10.14
C HIS A 20 -21.48 19.77 -10.98
N ASN A 21 -21.56 20.35 -12.18
CA ASN A 21 -22.67 20.11 -13.10
C ASN A 21 -22.49 18.84 -13.96
N ARG A 22 -21.37 18.12 -13.83
CA ARG A 22 -20.98 16.91 -14.56
C ARG A 22 -20.68 17.13 -16.05
N SER A 23 -20.40 18.37 -16.46
CA SER A 23 -19.93 18.68 -17.81
C SER A 23 -18.47 18.27 -18.02
N ALA A 24 -17.64 18.35 -16.98
CA ALA A 24 -16.27 17.83 -16.98
C ALA A 24 -16.17 16.62 -16.04
N VAL A 25 -15.62 15.51 -16.55
CA VAL A 25 -15.49 14.24 -15.83
C VAL A 25 -14.10 13.64 -16.09
N LEU A 26 -13.78 12.57 -15.37
CA LEU A 26 -12.51 11.85 -15.52
C LEU A 26 -12.70 10.61 -16.38
N PRO A 27 -11.71 10.23 -17.20
CA PRO A 27 -11.67 8.86 -17.71
C PRO A 27 -11.53 7.84 -16.58
N ASP A 28 -12.30 6.75 -16.64
CA ASP A 28 -12.34 5.74 -15.57
C ASP A 28 -11.01 4.97 -15.42
N PHE A 29 -10.19 4.95 -16.47
CA PHE A 29 -8.85 4.36 -16.42
C PHE A 29 -7.84 5.20 -15.62
N GLN A 30 -8.17 6.44 -15.23
CA GLN A 30 -7.30 7.20 -14.34
C GLN A 30 -7.41 6.66 -12.92
N ARG A 31 -6.28 6.58 -12.20
CA ARG A 31 -6.23 6.21 -10.77
C ARG A 31 -7.09 7.08 -9.87
N ASP A 32 -7.44 6.58 -8.69
CA ASP A 32 -8.11 7.39 -7.67
C ASP A 32 -7.29 8.59 -7.19
N PHE A 33 -7.95 9.47 -6.44
CA PHE A 33 -7.27 10.60 -5.83
C PHE A 33 -6.28 10.09 -4.78
N VAL A 34 -5.04 10.60 -4.81
CA VAL A 34 -3.97 10.12 -3.90
C VAL A 34 -3.15 11.26 -3.31
N TRP A 35 -3.58 12.51 -3.50
CA TRP A 35 -2.89 13.63 -2.87
C TRP A 35 -3.27 13.73 -1.41
N GLU A 36 -2.24 13.72 -0.55
CA GLU A 36 -2.38 14.06 0.86
C GLU A 36 -2.85 15.53 1.02
N PRO A 37 -3.56 15.87 2.11
CA PRO A 37 -4.15 17.19 2.28
C PRO A 37 -3.11 18.34 2.27
N GLY A 38 -1.86 18.07 2.65
CA GLY A 38 -0.77 19.05 2.54
C GLY A 38 -0.52 19.52 1.10
N ALA A 39 -0.55 18.61 0.12
CA ALA A 39 -0.38 18.97 -1.30
C ALA A 39 -1.53 19.86 -1.82
N THR A 40 -2.75 19.69 -1.26
CA THR A 40 -3.87 20.58 -1.55
C THR A 40 -3.64 21.97 -0.98
N GLN A 41 -3.09 22.09 0.24
CA GLN A 41 -2.74 23.39 0.82
C GLN A 41 -1.68 24.11 -0.03
N GLU A 42 -0.60 23.44 -0.38
CA GLU A 42 0.47 24.01 -1.22
C GLU A 42 -0.09 24.52 -2.56
N LEU A 43 -1.01 23.77 -3.18
CA LEU A 43 -1.69 24.20 -4.39
C LEU A 43 -2.51 25.48 -4.18
N ILE A 44 -3.25 25.58 -3.08
CA ILE A 44 -4.05 26.78 -2.76
C ILE A 44 -3.14 27.97 -2.44
N VAL A 45 -2.03 27.76 -1.73
CA VAL A 45 -1.01 28.79 -1.46
C VAL A 45 -0.42 29.32 -2.77
N SER A 46 -0.10 28.43 -3.73
CA SER A 46 0.38 28.82 -5.05
C SER A 46 -0.64 29.69 -5.79
N ILE A 47 -1.92 29.30 -5.78
CA ILE A 47 -3.02 30.08 -6.38
C ILE A 47 -3.20 31.43 -5.69
N ALA A 48 -3.19 31.48 -4.35
CA ALA A 48 -3.34 32.71 -3.58
C ALA A 48 -2.19 33.71 -3.83
N ASN A 49 -0.99 33.21 -4.14
CA ASN A 49 0.15 34.04 -4.55
C ASN A 49 0.18 34.35 -6.06
N ASN A 50 -0.84 33.95 -6.81
CA ASN A 50 -0.94 34.06 -8.27
C ASN A 50 0.25 33.39 -9.01
N TYR A 51 0.81 32.33 -8.45
CA TYR A 51 1.88 31.55 -9.07
C TYR A 51 1.29 30.51 -10.05
N PRO A 52 2.07 30.09 -11.07
CA PRO A 52 1.60 29.06 -12.01
C PRO A 52 1.36 27.72 -11.31
N ALA A 53 0.12 27.23 -11.36
CA ALA A 53 -0.30 25.96 -10.75
C ALA A 53 -0.37 24.81 -11.78
N GLY A 54 0.35 24.93 -12.89
CA GLY A 54 0.32 23.99 -14.02
C GLY A 54 -0.84 24.24 -14.99
N SER A 55 -0.98 23.36 -15.98
CA SER A 55 -2.04 23.42 -17.00
C SER A 55 -3.05 22.27 -16.83
N ILE A 56 -4.20 22.39 -17.48
CA ILE A 56 -5.20 21.33 -17.58
C ILE A 56 -5.28 20.87 -19.03
N LEU A 57 -5.17 19.57 -19.26
CA LEU A 57 -5.48 18.97 -20.57
C LEU A 57 -6.86 18.33 -20.50
N ARG A 58 -7.72 18.63 -21.47
CA ARG A 58 -9.01 17.96 -21.64
C ARG A 58 -9.29 17.65 -23.10
N VAL A 59 -10.21 16.72 -23.35
CA VAL A 59 -10.73 16.41 -24.69
C VAL A 59 -12.24 16.53 -24.68
N ARG A 60 -12.81 17.05 -25.78
CA ARG A 60 -14.26 16.99 -26.01
C ARG A 60 -14.67 15.56 -26.31
N ASP A 61 -15.45 14.94 -25.42
CA ASP A 61 -15.79 13.52 -25.50
C ASP A 61 -17.13 13.27 -26.20
N ALA A 62 -17.25 13.72 -27.46
CA ALA A 62 -18.48 13.52 -28.24
C ALA A 62 -18.71 12.03 -28.61
N LYS A 63 -17.62 11.29 -28.82
CA LYS A 63 -17.65 9.88 -29.27
C LYS A 63 -17.74 8.87 -28.11
N ARG A 64 -17.63 9.31 -26.85
CA ARG A 64 -17.60 8.43 -25.65
C ARG A 64 -16.51 7.37 -25.76
N VAL A 65 -15.30 7.84 -26.10
CA VAL A 65 -14.17 6.96 -26.42
C VAL A 65 -13.68 6.17 -25.21
N PHE A 66 -13.92 6.68 -24.01
CA PHE A 66 -13.50 6.09 -22.74
C PHE A 66 -14.67 6.00 -21.77
N ALA A 67 -14.60 5.08 -20.81
CA ALA A 67 -15.49 5.16 -19.65
C ALA A 67 -15.21 6.47 -18.92
N ALA A 68 -16.28 7.02 -18.37
CA ALA A 68 -16.23 8.21 -17.57
C ALA A 68 -16.59 7.87 -16.13
N ARG A 69 -15.95 8.56 -15.20
CA ARG A 69 -16.31 8.59 -13.79
C ARG A 69 -16.25 10.01 -13.27
N GLU A 70 -16.94 10.25 -12.18
CA GLU A 70 -16.92 11.53 -11.48
C GLU A 70 -15.56 11.81 -10.82
N PHE A 71 -15.31 13.09 -10.59
CA PHE A 71 -14.28 13.51 -9.65
C PHE A 71 -14.70 13.10 -8.24
N GLU A 72 -13.75 12.70 -7.40
CA GLU A 72 -14.05 12.31 -6.03
C GLU A 72 -14.67 13.47 -5.23
N GLY A 73 -15.86 13.21 -4.66
CA GLY A 73 -16.68 14.20 -3.95
C GLY A 73 -17.67 14.96 -4.84
N ALA A 74 -17.61 14.80 -6.17
CA ALA A 74 -18.61 15.38 -7.08
C ALA A 74 -19.92 14.57 -7.09
N PRO A 75 -21.04 15.16 -7.53
CA PRO A 75 -22.30 14.43 -7.66
C PRO A 75 -22.16 13.21 -8.59
N PRO A 76 -22.88 12.12 -8.32
CA PRO A 76 -22.86 10.94 -9.18
C PRO A 76 -23.31 11.29 -10.61
N LEU A 77 -22.74 10.58 -11.59
CA LEU A 77 -23.04 10.83 -12.99
C LEU A 77 -24.53 10.59 -13.31
N ASP A 78 -25.14 9.51 -12.79
CA ASP A 78 -26.57 9.19 -12.95
C ASP A 78 -27.09 9.34 -14.41
N GLY A 79 -26.25 9.00 -15.40
CA GLY A 79 -26.58 9.13 -16.82
C GLY A 79 -26.51 10.57 -17.38
N ALA A 80 -26.03 11.53 -16.60
CA ALA A 80 -25.76 12.89 -17.06
C ALA A 80 -24.78 12.88 -18.25
N LYS A 81 -25.04 13.76 -19.22
CA LYS A 81 -24.15 13.91 -20.37
C LYS A 81 -23.00 14.83 -19.98
N HIS A 82 -21.78 14.30 -20.01
CA HIS A 82 -20.57 15.12 -19.94
C HIS A 82 -20.16 15.66 -21.31
N THR A 83 -19.39 16.75 -21.31
CA THR A 83 -18.83 17.39 -22.51
C THR A 83 -17.34 17.10 -22.63
N PHE A 84 -16.62 17.10 -21.51
CA PHE A 84 -15.17 17.01 -21.47
C PHE A 84 -14.70 15.84 -20.62
N LEU A 85 -13.66 15.16 -21.09
CA LEU A 85 -12.82 14.27 -20.28
C LEU A 85 -11.54 15.02 -19.92
N VAL A 86 -11.23 15.13 -18.64
CA VAL A 86 -9.99 15.73 -18.15
C VAL A 86 -8.87 14.67 -18.21
N LEU A 87 -7.90 14.91 -19.09
CA LEU A 87 -6.78 14.01 -19.36
C LEU A 87 -5.55 14.37 -18.52
N ASP A 88 -5.33 15.62 -18.14
CA ASP A 88 -4.28 15.99 -17.18
C ASP A 88 -4.79 17.05 -16.21
N GLY A 89 -4.28 16.99 -14.98
CA GLY A 89 -4.69 17.89 -13.89
C GLY A 89 -5.76 17.33 -12.98
N GLN A 90 -6.08 16.03 -13.06
CA GLN A 90 -7.03 15.35 -12.17
C GLN A 90 -6.78 15.70 -10.70
N GLN A 91 -5.56 15.47 -10.18
CA GLN A 91 -5.27 15.65 -8.75
C GLN A 91 -5.45 17.11 -8.31
N ARG A 92 -5.03 18.08 -9.14
CA ARG A 92 -5.23 19.52 -8.88
C ARG A 92 -6.72 19.86 -8.85
N MET A 93 -7.46 19.43 -9.86
CA MET A 93 -8.88 19.72 -10.01
C MET A 93 -9.73 19.07 -8.90
N THR A 94 -9.45 17.81 -8.52
CA THR A 94 -10.10 17.16 -7.38
C THR A 94 -9.81 17.89 -6.08
N SER A 95 -8.54 18.26 -5.83
CA SER A 95 -8.13 18.97 -4.61
C SER A 95 -8.87 20.30 -4.44
N LEU A 96 -8.90 21.12 -5.50
CA LEU A 96 -9.58 22.40 -5.50
C LEU A 96 -11.09 22.24 -5.39
N TYR A 97 -11.66 21.23 -6.07
CA TYR A 97 -13.07 20.89 -5.94
C TYR A 97 -13.42 20.56 -4.49
N GLN A 98 -12.70 19.62 -3.86
CA GLN A 98 -12.93 19.22 -2.47
C GLN A 98 -12.81 20.41 -1.51
N ALA A 99 -11.78 21.24 -1.67
CA ALA A 99 -11.55 22.41 -0.82
C ALA A 99 -12.66 23.47 -0.92
N PHE A 100 -13.04 23.88 -2.14
CA PHE A 100 -14.00 24.96 -2.37
C PHE A 100 -15.47 24.51 -2.35
N TYR A 101 -15.76 23.23 -2.52
CA TYR A 101 -17.12 22.69 -2.35
C TYR A 101 -17.35 22.13 -0.95
N GLY A 102 -16.30 22.00 -0.13
CA GLY A 102 -16.40 21.47 1.24
C GLY A 102 -16.78 20.00 1.25
N VAL A 103 -16.20 19.20 0.35
CA VAL A 103 -16.43 17.76 0.22
C VAL A 103 -15.13 16.98 0.42
N GLY A 104 -15.18 15.64 0.39
CA GLY A 104 -14.02 14.78 0.65
C GLY A 104 -13.74 14.54 2.14
N GLU A 105 -12.60 13.94 2.44
CA GLU A 105 -12.22 13.56 3.82
C GLU A 105 -11.78 14.74 4.70
N HIS A 106 -11.29 15.81 4.08
CA HIS A 106 -10.75 16.98 4.77
C HIS A 106 -11.56 18.24 4.45
N ARG A 107 -11.53 19.19 5.39
CA ARG A 107 -12.05 20.55 5.21
C ARG A 107 -10.89 21.52 5.37
N TYR A 108 -10.89 22.57 4.56
CA TYR A 108 -9.83 23.57 4.50
C TYR A 108 -10.35 24.90 5.03
N PHE A 109 -9.53 25.53 5.86
CA PHE A 109 -9.88 26.75 6.58
C PHE A 109 -8.77 27.77 6.43
N LEU A 110 -9.15 29.04 6.46
CA LEU A 110 -8.26 30.18 6.53
C LEU A 110 -8.46 30.88 7.88
N ASP A 111 -7.38 31.01 8.63
CA ASP A 111 -7.36 31.77 9.88
C ASP A 111 -7.22 33.26 9.57
N LEU A 112 -8.34 33.97 9.64
CA LEU A 112 -8.36 35.40 9.30
C LEU A 112 -7.68 36.24 10.38
N LYS A 113 -7.62 35.79 11.65
CA LYS A 113 -6.92 36.55 12.71
C LYS A 113 -5.44 36.63 12.38
N LYS A 114 -4.83 35.49 12.03
CA LYS A 114 -3.43 35.45 11.57
C LYS A 114 -3.17 36.40 10.40
N LEU A 115 -4.06 36.42 9.41
CA LEU A 115 -3.91 37.33 8.28
C LEU A 115 -4.05 38.80 8.67
N ILE A 116 -4.97 39.14 9.58
CA ILE A 116 -5.12 40.50 10.13
C ILE A 116 -3.86 40.91 10.90
N ASP A 117 -3.26 39.97 11.63
CA ASP A 117 -2.02 40.16 12.40
C ASP A 117 -0.77 40.23 11.50
N GLY A 118 -0.92 40.08 10.18
CA GLY A 118 0.15 40.24 9.18
C GLY A 118 0.91 38.96 8.85
N THR A 119 0.44 37.80 9.29
CA THR A 119 1.01 36.50 8.91
C THR A 119 0.79 36.20 7.42
N ASP A 120 1.71 35.44 6.83
CA ASP A 120 1.60 34.98 5.44
C ASP A 120 0.47 33.95 5.24
N PHE A 121 -0.05 33.88 4.01
CA PHE A 121 -1.17 33.00 3.66
C PHE A 121 -0.87 31.52 3.94
N GLU A 122 0.38 31.09 3.72
CA GLU A 122 0.84 29.71 3.95
C GLU A 122 0.68 29.25 5.40
N GLU A 123 0.93 30.13 6.37
CA GLU A 123 0.79 29.80 7.79
C GLU A 123 -0.64 29.99 8.32
N ALA A 124 -1.49 30.68 7.55
CA ALA A 124 -2.89 30.94 7.87
C ALA A 124 -3.84 29.86 7.33
N ILE A 125 -3.46 29.13 6.28
CA ILE A 125 -4.27 28.03 5.74
C ILE A 125 -3.98 26.71 6.46
N PHE A 126 -5.02 25.99 6.82
CA PHE A 126 -4.88 24.65 7.41
C PHE A 126 -6.06 23.73 7.05
N HIS A 127 -5.91 22.45 7.36
CA HIS A 127 -6.93 21.45 7.10
C HIS A 127 -7.28 20.67 8.38
N ALA A 128 -8.49 20.12 8.41
CA ALA A 128 -8.93 19.19 9.44
C ALA A 128 -9.74 18.05 8.82
N ARG A 129 -9.65 16.84 9.39
CA ARG A 129 -10.51 15.72 8.99
C ARG A 129 -11.98 16.07 9.26
N ALA A 130 -12.83 15.92 8.26
CA ALA A 130 -14.24 16.26 8.29
C ALA A 130 -15.02 15.49 9.38
N THR A 131 -14.56 14.29 9.73
CA THR A 131 -15.18 13.44 10.76
C THR A 131 -14.90 13.91 12.18
N THR A 132 -13.92 14.78 12.40
CA THR A 132 -13.55 15.26 13.74
C THR A 132 -14.61 16.17 14.34
N LYS A 133 -14.75 16.12 15.67
CA LYS A 133 -15.65 17.02 16.41
C LYS A 133 -15.32 18.50 16.13
N TRP A 134 -14.03 18.82 16.07
CA TRP A 134 -13.52 20.16 15.80
C TRP A 134 -14.02 20.72 14.45
N ALA A 135 -13.98 19.91 13.39
CA ALA A 135 -14.44 20.31 12.06
C ALA A 135 -15.97 20.50 12.02
N LYS A 136 -16.72 19.57 12.63
CA LYS A 136 -18.20 19.62 12.68
C LYS A 136 -18.73 20.85 13.41
N GLU A 137 -18.11 21.24 14.53
CA GLU A 137 -18.49 22.46 15.25
C GLU A 137 -18.32 23.71 14.39
N ARG A 138 -17.31 23.73 13.52
CA ARG A 138 -17.01 24.83 12.59
C ARG A 138 -17.77 24.76 11.28
N GLU A 139 -18.76 23.89 11.16
CA GLU A 139 -19.84 24.05 10.17
C GLU A 139 -20.85 25.12 10.60
N ASN A 140 -20.94 25.40 11.90
CA ASN A 140 -21.78 26.46 12.44
C ASN A 140 -21.13 27.84 12.19
N PHE A 141 -21.88 28.71 11.50
CA PHE A 141 -21.47 30.08 11.22
C PHE A 141 -21.11 30.89 12.49
N ASP A 142 -21.83 30.71 13.60
CA ASP A 142 -21.57 31.48 14.82
C ASP A 142 -20.17 31.19 15.37
N VAL A 143 -19.76 29.92 15.36
CA VAL A 143 -18.41 29.49 15.76
C VAL A 143 -17.36 30.03 14.81
N GLN A 144 -17.60 29.94 13.50
CA GLN A 144 -16.70 30.51 12.48
C GLN A 144 -16.47 32.02 12.68
N ALA A 145 -17.55 32.77 12.94
CA ALA A 145 -17.51 34.22 13.10
C ALA A 145 -16.79 34.63 14.39
N ASP A 146 -17.06 33.95 15.50
CA ASP A 146 -16.41 34.24 16.80
C ASP A 146 -14.91 33.90 16.76
N GLU A 147 -14.54 32.85 16.04
CA GLU A 147 -13.14 32.46 15.87
C GLU A 147 -12.43 33.18 14.72
N LEU A 148 -13.18 33.84 13.82
CA LEU A 148 -12.72 34.38 12.53
C LEU A 148 -11.99 33.32 11.68
N LEU A 149 -12.55 32.12 11.63
CA LEU A 149 -12.11 31.04 10.77
C LEU A 149 -13.03 30.94 9.56
N LEU A 150 -12.47 31.10 8.36
CA LEU A 150 -13.19 31.01 7.10
C LEU A 150 -13.03 29.61 6.50
N PRO A 151 -14.10 28.79 6.42
CA PRO A 151 -14.06 27.59 5.60
C PRO A 151 -13.95 27.98 4.13
N LEU A 152 -13.04 27.37 3.38
CA LEU A 152 -12.88 27.67 1.95
C LEU A 152 -14.13 27.33 1.13
N SER A 153 -15.02 26.49 1.65
CA SER A 153 -16.33 26.21 1.04
C SER A 153 -17.25 27.43 0.92
N VAL A 154 -16.99 28.50 1.69
CA VAL A 154 -17.67 29.80 1.54
C VAL A 154 -17.38 30.42 0.17
N LEU A 155 -16.24 30.11 -0.42
CA LEU A 155 -15.78 30.64 -1.71
C LEU A 155 -16.29 29.83 -2.91
N LYS A 156 -17.19 28.85 -2.72
CA LYS A 156 -17.79 28.04 -3.78
C LYS A 156 -18.30 28.87 -4.97
N GLY A 157 -18.92 30.01 -4.68
CA GLY A 157 -19.50 30.94 -5.68
C GLY A 157 -18.61 32.13 -6.01
N GLY A 158 -17.32 32.08 -5.66
CA GLY A 158 -16.37 33.18 -5.80
C GLY A 158 -16.36 34.15 -4.62
N ALA A 159 -15.74 35.32 -4.82
CA ALA A 159 -15.52 36.32 -3.77
C ALA A 159 -16.83 36.85 -3.14
N GLY A 160 -17.94 36.82 -3.87
CA GLY A 160 -19.25 37.21 -3.34
C GLY A 160 -19.70 36.42 -2.10
N GLY A 161 -19.26 35.16 -1.96
CA GLY A 161 -19.50 34.36 -0.76
C GLY A 161 -18.74 34.88 0.46
N PHE A 162 -17.49 35.27 0.27
CA PHE A 162 -16.69 35.93 1.32
C PHE A 162 -17.33 37.24 1.76
N GLY A 163 -17.73 38.11 0.82
CA GLY A 163 -18.36 39.38 1.18
C GLY A 163 -19.65 39.21 1.98
N GLN A 164 -20.46 38.19 1.70
CA GLN A 164 -21.64 37.87 2.51
C GLN A 164 -21.29 37.37 3.91
N TRP A 165 -20.29 36.48 4.00
CA TRP A 165 -19.79 35.96 5.26
C TRP A 165 -19.19 37.07 6.14
N SER A 166 -18.33 37.92 5.56
CA SER A 166 -17.66 39.07 6.19
C SER A 166 -18.69 40.02 6.81
N ARG A 167 -19.66 40.48 6.00
CA ARG A 167 -20.76 41.35 6.48
C ARG A 167 -21.57 40.71 7.61
N LYS A 168 -21.84 39.40 7.53
CA LYS A 168 -22.60 38.70 8.58
C LYS A 168 -21.78 38.57 9.87
N ALA A 169 -20.46 38.36 9.78
CA ALA A 169 -19.57 38.26 10.93
C ALA A 169 -19.43 39.63 11.62
N ALA A 170 -19.17 40.69 10.86
CA ALA A 170 -18.98 42.03 11.39
C ALA A 170 -20.24 42.62 12.03
N ARG A 171 -21.44 42.28 11.54
CA ARG A 171 -22.73 42.68 12.13
C ARG A 171 -22.94 42.22 13.58
N ARG A 172 -22.17 41.26 14.07
CA ARG A 172 -22.21 40.79 15.47
C ARG A 172 -21.53 41.77 16.45
N LEU A 173 -20.71 42.69 15.94
CA LEU A 173 -19.92 43.62 16.74
C LEU A 173 -20.59 44.99 16.88
N ASP A 174 -20.13 45.78 17.86
CA ASP A 174 -20.47 47.20 18.01
C ASP A 174 -19.95 48.03 16.82
N ASP A 175 -20.45 49.25 16.65
CA ASP A 175 -20.19 50.03 15.43
C ASP A 175 -18.70 50.33 15.18
N GLN A 176 -17.91 50.61 16.23
CA GLN A 176 -16.48 50.88 16.05
C GLN A 176 -15.70 49.61 15.69
N LYS A 177 -15.93 48.50 16.39
CA LYS A 177 -15.23 47.23 16.10
C LYS A 177 -15.70 46.62 14.79
N ARG A 178 -16.97 46.84 14.42
CA ARG A 178 -17.52 46.43 13.12
C ARG A 178 -16.74 47.08 11.98
N ILE A 179 -16.59 48.41 12.02
CA ILE A 179 -15.86 49.14 10.98
C ILE A 179 -14.42 48.65 10.88
N GLN A 180 -13.72 48.49 12.01
CA GLN A 180 -12.34 48.00 12.04
C GLN A 180 -12.21 46.59 11.44
N LEU A 181 -13.15 45.70 11.75
CA LEU A 181 -13.15 44.34 11.19
C LEU A 181 -13.49 44.36 9.70
N GLU A 182 -14.46 45.16 9.27
CA GLU A 182 -14.81 45.32 7.85
C GLU A 182 -13.60 45.81 7.04
N ASP A 183 -12.91 46.87 7.49
CA ASP A 183 -11.72 47.39 6.81
C ASP A 183 -10.59 46.33 6.70
N ALA A 184 -10.39 45.53 7.76
CA ALA A 184 -9.39 44.48 7.78
C ALA A 184 -9.76 43.32 6.84
N LEU A 185 -11.05 42.93 6.81
CA LEU A 185 -11.55 41.89 5.93
C LEU A 185 -11.57 42.32 4.46
N ASP A 186 -11.85 43.59 4.16
CA ASP A 186 -11.77 44.16 2.80
C ASP A 186 -10.33 44.13 2.26
N THR A 187 -9.35 44.36 3.14
CA THR A 187 -7.93 44.21 2.82
C THR A 187 -7.59 42.75 2.48
N ILE A 188 -8.10 41.79 3.25
CA ILE A 188 -7.92 40.35 2.98
C ILE A 188 -8.64 39.94 1.68
N GLU A 189 -9.85 40.44 1.45
CA GLU A 189 -10.63 40.18 0.24
C GLU A 189 -9.82 40.58 -0.99
N SER A 190 -9.31 41.81 -0.99
CA SER A 190 -8.57 42.38 -2.11
C SER A 190 -7.22 41.70 -2.33
N LYS A 191 -6.51 41.35 -1.24
CA LYS A 191 -5.15 40.77 -1.33
C LYS A 191 -5.16 39.29 -1.71
N TRP A 192 -6.10 38.52 -1.20
CA TRP A 192 -6.07 37.06 -1.30
C TRP A 192 -7.31 36.46 -1.97
N ILE A 193 -8.50 36.87 -1.57
CA ILE A 193 -9.75 36.22 -2.02
C ILE A 193 -10.04 36.53 -3.48
N GLN A 194 -9.88 37.79 -3.91
CA GLN A 194 -10.04 38.19 -5.30
C GLN A 194 -9.02 37.52 -6.21
N VAL A 195 -7.76 37.37 -5.74
CA VAL A 195 -6.72 36.65 -6.50
C VAL A 195 -7.12 35.20 -6.76
N ILE A 196 -7.69 34.52 -5.77
CA ILE A 196 -8.21 33.15 -5.93
C ILE A 196 -9.41 33.12 -6.89
N ASP A 197 -10.36 34.06 -6.76
CA ASP A 197 -11.57 34.11 -7.58
C ASP A 197 -11.28 34.43 -9.06
N ASP A 198 -10.26 35.26 -9.31
CA ASP A 198 -9.82 35.67 -10.64
C ASP A 198 -8.74 34.74 -11.22
N TYR A 199 -8.36 33.68 -10.51
CA TYR A 199 -7.34 32.76 -10.99
C TYR A 199 -7.77 32.01 -12.25
N HIS A 200 -6.90 31.95 -13.25
CA HIS A 200 -7.13 31.24 -14.50
C HIS A 200 -6.10 30.14 -14.71
N PHE A 201 -6.57 28.93 -14.99
CA PHE A 201 -5.70 27.84 -15.44
C PHE A 201 -5.47 27.94 -16.96
N PRO A 202 -4.23 27.76 -17.44
CA PRO A 202 -3.99 27.43 -18.84
C PRO A 202 -4.68 26.09 -19.17
N VAL A 203 -5.62 26.09 -20.11
CA VAL A 203 -6.33 24.88 -20.52
C VAL A 203 -6.04 24.58 -21.98
N VAL A 204 -5.67 23.33 -22.26
CA VAL A 204 -5.56 22.79 -23.63
C VAL A 204 -6.75 21.87 -23.86
N THR A 205 -7.55 22.18 -24.88
CA THR A 205 -8.70 21.37 -25.27
C THR A 205 -8.40 20.66 -26.60
N LEU A 206 -8.39 19.33 -26.57
CA LEU A 206 -8.27 18.50 -27.77
C LEU A 206 -9.62 18.34 -28.47
N SER A 207 -9.59 18.30 -29.81
CA SER A 207 -10.80 18.12 -30.62
C SER A 207 -11.41 16.73 -30.44
N ASP A 208 -12.73 16.66 -30.54
CA ASP A 208 -13.54 15.43 -30.63
C ASP A 208 -13.20 14.51 -31.84
N LYS A 209 -12.42 15.03 -32.80
CA LYS A 209 -11.87 14.26 -33.94
C LYS A 209 -10.57 13.53 -33.60
N THR A 210 -10.04 13.69 -32.39
CA THR A 210 -8.82 12.99 -31.98
C THR A 210 -9.11 11.50 -31.83
N GLU A 211 -8.33 10.68 -32.51
CA GLU A 211 -8.50 9.23 -32.48
C GLU A 211 -8.09 8.64 -31.12
N PRO A 212 -8.71 7.54 -30.66
CA PRO A 212 -8.45 6.94 -29.35
C PRO A 212 -6.97 6.65 -29.08
N ASP A 213 -6.26 6.09 -30.06
CA ASP A 213 -4.84 5.75 -29.93
C ASP A 213 -3.96 7.00 -29.76
N ALA A 214 -4.31 8.10 -30.43
CA ALA A 214 -3.63 9.37 -30.27
C ALA A 214 -3.90 9.97 -28.88
N LEU A 215 -5.13 9.86 -28.35
CA LEU A 215 -5.46 10.27 -26.98
C LEU A 215 -4.65 9.49 -25.95
N CYS A 216 -4.58 8.16 -26.07
CA CYS A 216 -3.75 7.33 -25.20
C CYS A 216 -2.27 7.74 -25.27
N THR A 217 -1.74 8.00 -26.47
CA THR A 217 -0.33 8.39 -26.66
C THR A 217 -0.02 9.78 -26.08
N ILE A 218 -0.88 10.77 -26.31
CA ILE A 218 -0.73 12.13 -25.75
C ILE A 218 -0.77 12.05 -24.23
N PHE A 219 -1.73 11.30 -23.71
CA PHE A 219 -1.91 11.09 -22.29
C PHE A 219 -0.70 10.37 -21.66
N GLU A 220 -0.18 9.29 -22.27
CA GLU A 220 1.06 8.62 -21.85
C GLU A 220 2.27 9.57 -21.85
N THR A 221 2.35 10.47 -22.82
CA THR A 221 3.46 11.41 -22.97
C THR A 221 3.44 12.48 -21.89
N LEU A 222 2.26 13.02 -21.57
CA LEU A 222 2.11 14.04 -20.53
C LEU A 222 2.27 13.48 -19.12
N ASN A 223 1.79 12.25 -18.90
CA ASN A 223 1.99 11.53 -17.63
C ASN A 223 3.46 11.17 -17.34
N ARG A 224 4.42 11.55 -18.20
CA ARG A 224 5.86 11.42 -17.89
C ARG A 224 6.33 12.38 -16.80
N THR A 225 5.70 13.55 -16.68
CA THR A 225 6.02 14.59 -15.70
C THR A 225 4.89 14.71 -14.68
N GLY A 226 5.19 14.49 -13.40
CA GLY A 226 4.19 14.37 -12.33
C GLY A 226 4.09 12.95 -11.79
N VAL A 227 2.97 12.62 -11.14
CA VAL A 227 2.77 11.26 -10.62
C VAL A 227 2.33 10.35 -11.76
N LYS A 228 3.21 9.44 -12.16
CA LYS A 228 3.02 8.56 -13.32
C LYS A 228 1.88 7.59 -13.08
N LEU A 229 1.11 7.32 -14.14
CA LEU A 229 0.13 6.23 -14.11
C LEU A 229 0.79 4.86 -13.95
N SER A 230 0.04 3.95 -13.34
CA SER A 230 0.39 2.54 -13.31
C SER A 230 0.22 1.89 -14.69
N VAL A 231 0.87 0.74 -14.90
CA VAL A 231 0.68 -0.05 -16.13
C VAL A 231 -0.77 -0.53 -16.27
N PHE A 232 -1.44 -0.77 -15.15
CA PHE A 232 -2.84 -1.18 -15.11
C PHE A 232 -3.77 -0.11 -15.70
N GLU A 233 -3.57 1.15 -15.30
CA GLU A 233 -4.32 2.30 -15.83
C GLU A 233 -4.11 2.47 -17.34
N LEU A 234 -2.87 2.34 -17.82
CA LEU A 234 -2.56 2.42 -19.26
C LEU A 234 -3.27 1.33 -20.07
N LEU A 235 -3.26 0.08 -19.58
CA LEU A 235 -3.95 -1.01 -20.26
C LEU A 235 -5.47 -0.87 -20.18
N THR A 236 -6.01 -0.34 -19.09
CA THR A 236 -7.45 -0.07 -18.94
C THR A 236 -7.91 0.92 -20.02
N ALA A 237 -7.15 1.99 -20.23
CA ALA A 237 -7.43 2.97 -21.29
C ALA A 237 -7.43 2.33 -22.68
N ARG A 238 -6.42 1.49 -22.96
CA ARG A 238 -6.25 0.86 -24.27
C ARG A 238 -7.33 -0.18 -24.59
N PHE A 239 -7.77 -0.93 -23.59
CA PHE A 239 -8.73 -2.02 -23.78
C PHE A 239 -10.20 -1.57 -23.78
N TRP A 240 -10.47 -0.34 -23.32
CA TRP A 240 -11.82 0.20 -23.29
C TRP A 240 -12.55 0.17 -24.65
N PRO A 241 -11.95 0.57 -25.79
CA PRO A 241 -12.64 0.51 -27.09
C PRO A 241 -12.99 -0.92 -27.52
N GLN A 242 -12.34 -1.93 -26.93
CA GLN A 242 -12.65 -3.36 -27.14
C GLN A 242 -13.67 -3.91 -26.12
N LYS A 243 -14.30 -3.04 -25.31
CA LYS A 243 -15.30 -3.37 -24.29
C LYS A 243 -14.77 -4.26 -23.14
N ILE A 244 -13.47 -4.19 -22.88
CA ILE A 244 -12.85 -4.83 -21.72
C ILE A 244 -12.53 -3.73 -20.72
N ASN A 245 -13.26 -3.71 -19.60
CA ASN A 245 -12.94 -2.83 -18.46
C ASN A 245 -12.14 -3.61 -17.43
N LEU A 246 -10.82 -3.38 -17.39
CA LEU A 246 -9.95 -4.03 -16.40
C LEU A 246 -10.33 -3.66 -14.97
N ARG A 247 -10.88 -2.46 -14.74
CA ARG A 247 -11.30 -2.00 -13.41
C ARG A 247 -12.46 -2.82 -12.88
N ASP A 248 -13.52 -2.98 -13.68
CA ASP A 248 -14.66 -3.83 -13.33
C ASP A 248 -14.21 -5.29 -13.09
N LEU A 249 -13.30 -5.80 -13.93
CA LEU A 249 -12.73 -7.13 -13.77
C LEU A 249 -11.93 -7.28 -12.47
N TRP A 250 -11.22 -6.24 -12.06
CA TRP A 250 -10.46 -6.21 -10.81
C TRP A 250 -11.36 -6.06 -9.60
N ASP A 251 -12.35 -5.18 -9.64
CA ASP A 251 -13.32 -4.99 -8.57
C ASP A 251 -14.12 -6.27 -8.32
N LYS A 252 -14.51 -6.96 -9.41
CA LYS A 252 -15.12 -8.28 -9.32
C LYS A 252 -14.18 -9.30 -8.67
N ALA A 253 -12.90 -9.35 -9.06
CA ALA A 253 -11.93 -10.27 -8.48
C ALA A 253 -11.79 -10.08 -6.96
N ARG A 254 -11.75 -8.83 -6.49
CA ARG A 254 -11.69 -8.48 -5.06
C ARG A 254 -12.97 -8.83 -4.31
N GLN A 255 -14.13 -8.67 -4.97
CA GLN A 255 -15.42 -9.06 -4.41
C GLN A 255 -15.56 -10.58 -4.28
N ASP A 256 -15.18 -11.32 -5.32
CA ASP A 256 -15.28 -12.78 -5.37
C ASP A 256 -14.26 -13.44 -4.41
N TYR A 257 -13.09 -12.82 -4.23
CA TYR A 257 -11.99 -13.32 -3.41
C TYR A 257 -11.48 -12.26 -2.41
N PRO A 258 -12.09 -12.13 -1.23
CA PRO A 258 -11.68 -11.14 -0.22
C PRO A 258 -10.21 -11.21 0.21
N ILE A 259 -9.59 -12.40 0.11
CA ILE A 259 -8.17 -12.60 0.42
C ILE A 259 -7.24 -11.73 -0.44
N ILE A 260 -7.68 -11.31 -1.64
CA ILE A 260 -6.93 -10.41 -2.51
C ILE A 260 -6.82 -9.01 -1.88
N GLU A 261 -7.91 -8.52 -1.31
CA GLU A 261 -7.94 -7.24 -0.57
C GLU A 261 -7.19 -7.36 0.77
N GLU A 262 -7.37 -8.47 1.50
CA GLU A 262 -6.66 -8.74 2.77
C GLU A 262 -5.13 -8.71 2.61
N PHE A 263 -4.63 -9.11 1.43
CA PHE A 263 -3.21 -9.10 1.10
C PHE A 263 -2.74 -7.85 0.36
N GLU A 264 -3.62 -6.85 0.16
CA GLU A 264 -3.29 -5.59 -0.50
C GLU A 264 -2.60 -5.81 -1.86
N VAL A 265 -3.11 -6.77 -2.66
CA VAL A 265 -2.45 -7.14 -3.92
C VAL A 265 -2.57 -6.02 -4.95
N ASP A 266 -1.44 -5.61 -5.51
CA ASP A 266 -1.42 -4.67 -6.65
C ASP A 266 -1.96 -5.36 -7.92
N PRO A 267 -2.97 -4.79 -8.61
CA PRO A 267 -3.52 -5.36 -9.85
C PRO A 267 -2.49 -5.53 -10.97
N TYR A 268 -1.34 -4.85 -10.91
CA TYR A 268 -0.23 -5.08 -11.82
C TYR A 268 0.30 -6.51 -11.76
N TYR A 269 0.23 -7.19 -10.61
CA TYR A 269 0.66 -8.59 -10.50
C TYR A 269 -0.25 -9.54 -11.30
N ILE A 270 -1.56 -9.26 -11.40
CA ILE A 270 -2.46 -10.03 -12.28
C ILE A 270 -2.02 -9.88 -13.74
N LEU A 271 -1.72 -8.66 -14.18
CA LEU A 271 -1.25 -8.41 -15.54
C LEU A 271 0.11 -9.06 -15.82
N GLN A 272 1.02 -9.04 -14.84
CA GLN A 272 2.29 -9.76 -14.91
C GLN A 272 2.08 -11.27 -15.05
N SER A 273 1.15 -11.85 -14.29
CA SER A 273 0.79 -13.27 -14.42
C SER A 273 0.19 -13.59 -15.78
N VAL A 274 -0.73 -12.77 -16.29
CA VAL A 274 -1.30 -12.94 -17.64
C VAL A 274 -0.18 -12.93 -18.68
N ALA A 275 0.77 -12.00 -18.60
CA ALA A 275 1.93 -11.96 -19.50
C ALA A 275 2.85 -13.20 -19.38
N LEU A 276 3.00 -13.77 -18.18
CA LEU A 276 3.76 -15.00 -17.97
C LEU A 276 3.09 -16.21 -18.63
N VAL A 277 1.76 -16.32 -18.57
CA VAL A 277 1.04 -17.51 -19.06
C VAL A 277 0.67 -17.44 -20.54
N SER A 278 0.41 -16.24 -21.07
CA SER A 278 -0.17 -16.08 -22.41
C SER A 278 0.83 -16.30 -23.56
N ARG A 279 2.12 -16.39 -23.23
CA ARG A 279 3.21 -16.43 -24.22
C ARG A 279 3.90 -17.78 -24.26
N LYS A 280 4.47 -18.09 -25.42
CA LYS A 280 5.33 -19.28 -25.60
C LYS A 280 6.60 -19.20 -24.75
N SER A 281 7.20 -18.02 -24.67
CA SER A 281 8.32 -17.72 -23.77
C SER A 281 7.81 -16.77 -22.67
N PRO A 282 7.67 -17.25 -21.42
CA PRO A 282 7.16 -16.44 -20.32
C PRO A 282 8.00 -15.16 -20.10
N SER A 283 7.32 -14.03 -19.88
CA SER A 283 7.96 -12.79 -19.43
C SER A 283 6.94 -11.88 -18.76
N CYS A 284 7.34 -11.20 -17.68
CA CYS A 284 6.55 -10.20 -16.96
C CYS A 284 7.23 -8.83 -16.90
N LYS A 285 8.20 -8.55 -17.77
CA LYS A 285 8.82 -7.22 -17.84
C LYS A 285 7.77 -6.18 -18.22
N ARG A 286 7.97 -4.93 -17.82
CA ARG A 286 7.02 -3.84 -18.09
C ARG A 286 6.61 -3.73 -19.56
N GLY A 287 7.57 -3.76 -20.49
CA GLY A 287 7.30 -3.68 -21.92
C GLY A 287 6.49 -4.87 -22.43
N ASP A 288 6.71 -6.04 -21.83
CA ASP A 288 5.94 -7.23 -22.12
C ASP A 288 4.49 -7.09 -21.64
N VAL A 289 4.27 -6.69 -20.39
CA VAL A 289 2.91 -6.45 -19.88
C VAL A 289 2.18 -5.39 -20.71
N LEU A 290 2.86 -4.31 -21.09
CA LEU A 290 2.28 -3.29 -21.96
C LEU A 290 1.95 -3.81 -23.36
N ASN A 291 2.46 -4.95 -23.81
CA ASN A 291 2.14 -5.52 -25.12
C ASN A 291 1.05 -6.60 -25.07
N LEU A 292 0.35 -6.76 -23.95
CA LEU A 292 -0.81 -7.66 -23.85
C LEU A 292 -1.94 -7.26 -24.82
N GLY A 293 -2.55 -8.22 -25.48
CA GLY A 293 -3.74 -8.02 -26.31
C GLY A 293 -5.05 -8.29 -25.56
N PRO A 294 -6.20 -7.86 -26.10
CA PRO A 294 -7.53 -8.17 -25.55
C PRO A 294 -7.76 -9.67 -25.34
N GLY A 295 -7.35 -10.50 -26.32
CA GLY A 295 -7.49 -11.95 -26.24
C GLY A 295 -6.64 -12.60 -25.13
N ASP A 296 -5.54 -11.98 -24.71
CA ASP A 296 -4.76 -12.45 -23.57
C ASP A 296 -5.57 -12.29 -22.28
N ILE A 297 -6.22 -11.13 -22.11
CA ILE A 297 -7.07 -10.82 -20.95
C ILE A 297 -8.27 -11.76 -20.92
N GLU A 298 -9.01 -11.87 -22.02
CA GLU A 298 -10.20 -12.73 -22.12
C GLU A 298 -9.89 -14.20 -21.81
N SER A 299 -8.73 -14.69 -22.24
CA SER A 299 -8.35 -16.10 -22.05
C SER A 299 -7.85 -16.41 -20.65
N TRP A 300 -7.12 -15.47 -20.02
CA TRP A 300 -6.32 -15.78 -18.83
C TRP A 300 -6.71 -15.03 -17.57
N TRP A 301 -7.46 -13.93 -17.66
CA TRP A 301 -7.75 -13.10 -16.49
C TRP A 301 -8.36 -13.90 -15.34
N GLN A 302 -9.46 -14.62 -15.59
CA GLN A 302 -10.15 -15.37 -14.54
C GLN A 302 -9.27 -16.51 -13.99
N LEU A 303 -8.57 -17.24 -14.86
CA LEU A 303 -7.68 -18.34 -14.44
C LEU A 303 -6.54 -17.83 -13.55
N VAL A 304 -5.99 -16.66 -13.86
CA VAL A 304 -4.97 -16.00 -13.04
C VAL A 304 -5.54 -15.52 -11.71
N VAL A 305 -6.74 -14.94 -11.69
CA VAL A 305 -7.41 -14.53 -10.44
C VAL A 305 -7.65 -15.74 -9.54
N ASP A 306 -8.19 -16.83 -10.08
CA ASP A 306 -8.43 -18.07 -9.34
C ASP A 306 -7.11 -18.65 -8.81
N GLY A 307 -6.07 -18.66 -9.66
CA GLY A 307 -4.72 -19.09 -9.31
C GLY A 307 -4.09 -18.22 -8.20
N LEU A 308 -4.29 -16.90 -8.26
CA LEU A 308 -3.83 -15.98 -7.23
C LEU A 308 -4.54 -16.26 -5.90
N ALA A 309 -5.86 -16.37 -5.90
CA ALA A 309 -6.65 -16.62 -4.69
C ALA A 309 -6.27 -17.96 -4.03
N LEU A 310 -6.10 -19.02 -4.83
CA LEU A 310 -5.60 -20.32 -4.35
C LEU A 310 -4.17 -20.19 -3.80
N GLY A 311 -3.30 -19.48 -4.51
CA GLY A 311 -1.92 -19.22 -4.11
C GLY A 311 -1.83 -18.51 -2.77
N LEU A 312 -2.58 -17.42 -2.58
CA LEU A 312 -2.67 -16.68 -1.32
C LEU A 312 -3.18 -17.56 -0.20
N SER A 313 -4.16 -18.43 -0.47
CA SER A 313 -4.67 -19.39 0.51
C SER A 313 -3.61 -20.42 0.93
N ILE A 314 -2.78 -20.92 -0.01
CA ILE A 314 -1.63 -21.77 0.31
C ILE A 314 -0.62 -21.02 1.18
N LEU A 315 -0.28 -19.78 0.81
CA LEU A 315 0.68 -18.96 1.55
C LEU A 315 0.20 -18.68 2.98
N ARG A 316 -1.09 -18.36 3.16
CA ARG A 316 -1.67 -18.10 4.49
C ARG A 316 -1.79 -19.38 5.31
N ASP A 317 -2.39 -20.42 4.74
CA ASP A 317 -2.84 -21.56 5.53
C ASP A 317 -1.72 -22.58 5.77
N ASP A 318 -0.84 -22.81 4.79
CA ASP A 318 0.29 -23.75 4.90
C ASP A 318 1.60 -23.07 5.25
N CYS A 319 1.90 -21.93 4.61
CA CYS A 319 3.17 -21.24 4.80
C CYS A 319 3.12 -20.18 5.92
N LYS A 320 1.95 -19.92 6.51
CA LYS A 320 1.71 -18.94 7.59
C LYS A 320 2.13 -17.51 7.28
N VAL A 321 2.08 -17.13 6.01
CA VAL A 321 2.13 -15.73 5.59
C VAL A 321 0.78 -15.11 5.94
N MET A 322 0.61 -14.65 7.17
CA MET A 322 -0.71 -14.23 7.67
C MET A 322 -1.17 -12.86 7.19
N LEU A 323 -0.24 -11.98 6.81
CA LEU A 323 -0.49 -10.59 6.42
C LEU A 323 0.47 -10.15 5.31
N PRO A 324 0.12 -9.14 4.50
CA PRO A 324 0.97 -8.62 3.44
C PRO A 324 2.39 -8.26 3.90
N LYS A 325 2.52 -7.70 5.12
CA LYS A 325 3.83 -7.34 5.70
C LYS A 325 4.78 -8.52 5.91
N TRP A 326 4.25 -9.75 6.01
CA TRP A 326 5.01 -10.98 6.21
C TRP A 326 5.35 -11.71 4.91
N LEU A 327 4.88 -11.22 3.76
CA LEU A 327 5.22 -11.81 2.47
C LEU A 327 6.71 -11.56 2.16
N PRO A 328 7.54 -12.60 1.92
CA PRO A 328 8.97 -12.40 1.67
C PRO A 328 9.25 -11.55 0.42
N TYR A 329 8.54 -11.84 -0.68
CA TYR A 329 8.65 -11.11 -1.95
C TYR A 329 7.26 -10.93 -2.57
N GLN A 330 6.84 -9.70 -2.85
CA GLN A 330 5.57 -9.44 -3.53
C GLN A 330 5.57 -9.94 -4.98
N THR A 331 6.72 -9.90 -5.66
CA THR A 331 6.89 -10.36 -7.04
C THR A 331 6.61 -11.85 -7.24
N MET A 332 6.70 -12.67 -6.19
CA MET A 332 6.34 -14.09 -6.24
C MET A 332 4.85 -14.30 -6.44
N LEU A 333 3.99 -13.33 -6.09
CA LEU A 333 2.53 -13.46 -6.30
C LEU A 333 2.20 -13.63 -7.78
N ALA A 334 2.88 -12.88 -8.65
CA ALA A 334 2.69 -13.02 -10.09
C ALA A 334 3.13 -14.39 -10.61
N THR A 335 4.26 -14.92 -10.12
CA THR A 335 4.74 -16.26 -10.47
C THR A 335 3.76 -17.34 -10.00
N LEU A 336 3.34 -17.27 -8.74
CA LEU A 336 2.48 -18.25 -8.10
C LEU A 336 1.11 -18.32 -8.79
N ALA A 337 0.50 -17.16 -9.06
CA ALA A 337 -0.76 -17.08 -9.78
C ALA A 337 -0.64 -17.65 -11.20
N ALA A 338 0.47 -17.36 -11.90
CA ALA A 338 0.73 -17.90 -13.24
C ALA A 338 0.91 -19.43 -13.24
N ILE A 339 1.68 -19.97 -12.29
CA ILE A 339 1.88 -21.42 -12.13
C ILE A 339 0.54 -22.11 -11.87
N LEU A 340 -0.26 -21.60 -10.94
CA LEU A 340 -1.55 -22.22 -10.58
C LEU A 340 -2.61 -22.08 -11.68
N ALA A 341 -2.62 -20.94 -12.40
CA ALA A 341 -3.52 -20.74 -13.53
C ALA A 341 -3.24 -21.72 -14.67
N LYS A 342 -1.95 -21.94 -15.00
CA LYS A 342 -1.53 -22.78 -16.13
C LYS A 342 -1.41 -24.26 -15.77
N GLY A 343 -1.02 -24.57 -14.53
CA GLY A 343 -0.94 -25.93 -14.00
C GLY A 343 -2.30 -26.56 -13.69
N GLY A 344 -3.34 -25.72 -13.59
CA GLY A 344 -4.71 -26.14 -13.31
C GLY A 344 -4.89 -26.61 -11.87
N SER A 345 -6.08 -27.15 -11.59
CA SER A 345 -6.42 -27.74 -10.28
C SER A 345 -7.06 -29.12 -10.49
N PRO A 346 -6.26 -30.20 -10.45
CA PRO A 346 -6.77 -31.56 -10.57
C PRO A 346 -7.84 -31.85 -9.51
N LYS A 347 -8.84 -32.68 -9.84
CA LYS A 347 -9.85 -33.14 -8.87
C LYS A 347 -9.47 -34.46 -8.19
N SER A 348 -8.17 -34.74 -8.11
CA SER A 348 -7.58 -35.99 -7.64
C SER A 348 -6.53 -35.69 -6.56
N ALA A 349 -5.89 -36.74 -6.02
CA ALA A 349 -4.76 -36.60 -5.10
C ALA A 349 -3.56 -35.82 -5.70
N GLU A 350 -3.50 -35.68 -7.03
CA GLU A 350 -2.48 -34.88 -7.72
C GLU A 350 -2.51 -33.42 -7.28
N ALA A 351 -3.67 -32.87 -6.92
CA ALA A 351 -3.77 -31.50 -6.39
C ALA A 351 -3.00 -31.34 -5.08
N GLY A 352 -3.05 -32.36 -4.20
CA GLY A 352 -2.25 -32.38 -2.98
C GLY A 352 -0.75 -32.45 -3.28
N ALA A 353 -0.35 -33.28 -4.25
CA ALA A 353 1.05 -33.38 -4.67
C ALA A 353 1.57 -32.06 -5.28
N GLN A 354 0.77 -31.37 -6.10
CA GLN A 354 1.11 -30.04 -6.63
C GLN A 354 1.21 -29.01 -5.50
N ARG A 355 0.31 -29.04 -4.52
CA ARG A 355 0.36 -28.14 -3.34
C ARG A 355 1.66 -28.30 -2.55
N GLU A 356 2.13 -29.54 -2.33
CA GLU A 356 3.42 -29.77 -1.66
C GLU A 356 4.61 -29.28 -2.51
N LYS A 357 4.56 -29.43 -3.84
CA LYS A 357 5.56 -28.87 -4.74
C LYS A 357 5.60 -27.34 -4.66
N ILE A 358 4.44 -26.67 -4.63
CA ILE A 358 4.35 -25.21 -4.45
C ILE A 358 4.93 -24.77 -3.11
N LYS A 359 4.58 -25.44 -2.02
CA LYS A 359 5.13 -25.14 -0.68
C LYS A 359 6.65 -25.25 -0.68
N ARG A 360 7.19 -26.35 -1.24
CA ARG A 360 8.64 -26.56 -1.32
C ARG A 360 9.32 -25.50 -2.19
N TRP A 361 8.77 -25.20 -3.36
CA TRP A 361 9.27 -24.11 -4.21
C TRP A 361 9.29 -22.78 -3.44
N PHE A 362 8.19 -22.41 -2.77
CA PHE A 362 8.12 -21.18 -1.98
C PHE A 362 9.23 -21.11 -0.94
N TRP A 363 9.40 -22.15 -0.10
CA TRP A 363 10.43 -22.16 0.93
C TRP A 363 11.84 -22.13 0.35
N CYS A 364 12.10 -22.89 -0.71
CA CYS A 364 13.40 -22.86 -1.38
C CYS A 364 13.71 -21.49 -1.99
N SER A 365 12.74 -20.84 -2.63
CA SER A 365 12.92 -19.48 -3.17
C SER A 365 13.18 -18.44 -2.07
N VAL A 366 12.57 -18.59 -0.89
CA VAL A 366 12.74 -17.67 0.25
C VAL A 366 14.12 -17.84 0.88
N PHE A 367 14.51 -19.07 1.22
CA PHE A 367 15.80 -19.33 1.88
C PHE A 367 16.97 -19.31 0.91
N GLY A 368 16.74 -19.57 -0.38
CA GLY A 368 17.71 -19.40 -1.46
C GLY A 368 17.75 -17.99 -2.05
N GLN A 369 16.93 -17.06 -1.52
CA GLN A 369 16.91 -15.66 -1.91
C GLN A 369 16.73 -15.41 -3.42
N SER A 370 16.03 -16.31 -4.12
CA SER A 370 16.01 -16.37 -5.60
C SER A 370 15.43 -15.12 -6.27
N TYR A 371 14.66 -14.33 -5.52
CA TYR A 371 13.98 -13.13 -6.02
C TYR A 371 14.69 -11.81 -5.67
N GLU A 372 15.87 -11.84 -5.03
CA GLU A 372 16.61 -10.60 -4.67
C GLU A 372 17.18 -9.88 -5.88
N SER A 373 17.81 -10.61 -6.81
CA SER A 373 18.44 -10.06 -8.00
C SER A 373 17.68 -10.50 -9.25
N SER A 374 16.95 -9.57 -9.88
CA SER A 374 16.16 -9.80 -11.10
C SER A 374 14.88 -10.64 -10.93
N PRO A 375 13.94 -10.23 -10.06
CA PRO A 375 12.72 -10.99 -9.77
C PRO A 375 11.87 -11.32 -11.01
N ASN A 376 11.78 -10.44 -12.01
CA ASN A 376 11.00 -10.70 -13.22
C ASN A 376 11.60 -11.82 -14.09
N SER A 377 12.93 -11.91 -14.16
CA SER A 377 13.62 -12.99 -14.87
C SER A 377 13.44 -14.31 -14.12
N GLN A 378 13.53 -14.26 -12.78
CA GLN A 378 13.28 -15.42 -11.93
C GLN A 378 11.83 -15.93 -12.09
N SER A 379 10.83 -15.03 -12.10
CA SER A 379 9.43 -15.38 -12.35
C SER A 379 9.23 -16.14 -13.67
N ALA A 380 9.84 -15.68 -14.76
CA ALA A 380 9.72 -16.33 -16.06
C ALA A 380 10.32 -17.75 -16.06
N LYS A 381 11.46 -17.90 -15.39
CA LYS A 381 12.16 -19.16 -15.21
C LYS A 381 11.35 -20.14 -14.34
N ASP A 382 10.93 -19.72 -13.16
CA ASP A 382 10.18 -20.56 -12.22
C ASP A 382 8.81 -20.98 -12.78
N VAL A 383 8.10 -20.12 -13.52
CA VAL A 383 6.85 -20.55 -14.21
C VAL A 383 7.13 -21.73 -15.14
N THR A 384 8.22 -21.67 -15.91
CA THR A 384 8.57 -22.74 -16.87
C THR A 384 8.96 -24.02 -16.14
N GLU A 385 9.86 -23.91 -15.16
CA GLU A 385 10.45 -25.06 -14.48
C GLU A 385 9.47 -25.74 -13.51
N VAL A 386 8.66 -24.98 -12.77
CA VAL A 386 7.68 -25.55 -11.83
C VAL A 386 6.55 -26.25 -12.59
N LEU A 387 6.07 -25.70 -13.71
CA LEU A 387 5.07 -26.37 -14.54
C LEU A 387 5.61 -27.69 -15.12
N ALA A 388 6.84 -27.70 -15.62
CA ALA A 388 7.48 -28.95 -16.04
C ALA A 388 7.62 -29.94 -14.87
N TRP A 389 7.91 -29.46 -13.67
CA TRP A 389 8.00 -30.28 -12.47
C TRP A 389 6.64 -30.86 -12.06
N PHE A 390 5.53 -30.14 -12.24
CA PHE A 390 4.18 -30.68 -12.02
C PHE A 390 3.92 -31.93 -12.87
N GLU A 391 4.43 -31.96 -14.10
CA GLU A 391 4.33 -33.09 -15.03
C GLU A 391 5.43 -34.16 -14.84
N ASN A 392 6.00 -34.24 -13.64
CA ASN A 392 7.09 -35.16 -13.27
C ASN A 392 8.42 -34.92 -14.01
N GLY A 393 8.64 -33.70 -14.51
CA GLY A 393 9.95 -33.22 -14.95
C GLY A 393 10.95 -33.05 -13.80
N SER A 394 12.12 -32.50 -14.10
CA SER A 394 13.14 -32.24 -13.07
C SER A 394 12.71 -31.13 -12.11
N GLU A 395 13.22 -31.14 -10.89
CA GLU A 395 13.03 -30.02 -9.95
C GLU A 395 13.47 -28.67 -10.59
N PRO A 396 12.90 -27.54 -10.16
CA PRO A 396 13.39 -26.21 -10.56
C PRO A 396 14.79 -25.92 -10.04
N GLU A 397 15.50 -24.99 -10.68
CA GLU A 397 16.81 -24.53 -10.22
C GLU A 397 16.73 -23.89 -8.83
N SER A 398 15.65 -23.14 -8.55
CA SER A 398 15.38 -22.56 -7.22
C SER A 398 15.34 -23.60 -6.09
N ILE A 399 15.15 -24.88 -6.41
CA ILE A 399 15.25 -26.00 -5.47
C ILE A 399 16.64 -26.65 -5.53
N LYS A 400 17.16 -26.96 -6.73
CA LYS A 400 18.44 -27.68 -6.89
C LYS A 400 19.66 -26.90 -6.42
N SER A 401 19.67 -25.58 -6.62
CA SER A 401 20.81 -24.71 -6.28
C SER A 401 20.70 -24.14 -4.87
N LEU A 402 19.68 -24.51 -4.10
CA LEU A 402 19.50 -24.05 -2.74
C LEU A 402 20.68 -24.49 -1.87
N SER A 403 21.43 -23.50 -1.38
CA SER A 403 22.40 -23.65 -0.30
C SER A 403 22.07 -22.64 0.80
N PHE A 404 22.21 -23.06 2.05
CA PHE A 404 21.88 -22.22 3.21
C PHE A 404 22.83 -22.50 4.36
N ASP A 405 23.57 -21.47 4.78
CA ASP A 405 24.39 -21.53 5.99
C ASP A 405 23.53 -21.19 7.22
N PRO A 406 23.29 -22.12 8.15
CA PRO A 406 22.54 -21.83 9.37
C PRO A 406 23.21 -20.77 10.27
N LYS A 407 24.53 -20.56 10.19
CA LYS A 407 25.22 -19.51 10.97
C LYS A 407 24.79 -18.11 10.53
N SER A 408 24.41 -17.94 9.25
CA SER A 408 23.92 -16.66 8.71
C SER A 408 22.69 -16.11 9.45
N LEU A 409 21.90 -16.96 10.11
CA LEU A 409 20.76 -16.53 10.94
C LEU A 409 21.17 -15.58 12.08
N ARG A 410 22.44 -15.55 12.48
CA ARG A 410 22.95 -14.60 13.47
C ARG A 410 23.05 -13.16 12.94
N ASP A 411 23.12 -13.01 11.63
CA ASP A 411 23.27 -11.72 10.96
C ASP A 411 21.96 -11.24 10.31
N VAL A 412 20.93 -12.10 10.26
CA VAL A 412 19.60 -11.77 9.74
C VAL A 412 18.85 -10.92 10.77
N THR A 413 18.62 -9.66 10.44
CA THR A 413 17.80 -8.69 11.19
C THR A 413 16.54 -8.35 10.40
N PRO A 414 15.59 -7.53 10.93
CA PRO A 414 14.42 -7.10 10.16
C PRO A 414 14.73 -6.42 8.81
N ARG A 415 15.98 -5.97 8.60
CA ARG A 415 16.46 -5.43 7.32
C ARG A 415 16.57 -6.49 6.23
N GLN A 416 16.95 -7.73 6.57
CA GLN A 416 17.08 -8.86 5.65
C GLN A 416 15.71 -9.53 5.46
N ARG A 417 14.79 -8.78 4.83
CA ARG A 417 13.34 -9.03 4.83
C ARG A 417 12.93 -10.46 4.46
N ALA A 418 13.55 -11.07 3.45
CA ALA A 418 13.11 -12.37 2.94
C ALA A 418 13.31 -13.50 3.94
N ILE A 419 14.56 -13.76 4.36
CA ILE A 419 14.87 -14.79 5.35
C ILE A 419 14.18 -14.45 6.68
N TYR A 420 14.22 -13.18 7.13
CA TYR A 420 13.59 -12.77 8.38
C TYR A 420 12.10 -13.12 8.41
N ARG A 421 11.36 -12.72 7.38
CA ARG A 421 9.92 -13.02 7.25
C ARG A 421 9.67 -14.53 7.11
N GLY A 422 10.50 -15.23 6.34
CA GLY A 422 10.43 -16.68 6.19
C GLY A 422 10.55 -17.42 7.52
N VAL A 423 11.54 -17.06 8.35
CA VAL A 423 11.71 -17.66 9.67
C VAL A 423 10.55 -17.34 10.61
N ILE A 424 10.04 -16.10 10.62
CA ILE A 424 8.84 -15.75 11.40
C ILE A 424 7.65 -16.62 10.97
N CYS A 425 7.44 -16.79 9.66
CA CYS A 425 6.37 -17.64 9.14
C CYS A 425 6.56 -19.12 9.54
N LEU A 426 7.79 -19.64 9.53
CA LEU A 426 8.08 -20.99 10.03
C LEU A 426 7.77 -21.12 11.53
N ILE A 427 8.12 -20.13 12.35
CA ILE A 427 7.80 -20.12 13.78
C ILE A 427 6.29 -20.17 13.98
N LEU A 428 5.53 -19.32 13.27
CA LEU A 428 4.07 -19.32 13.32
C LEU A 428 3.45 -20.66 12.90
N GLY A 429 4.11 -21.39 12.00
CA GLY A 429 3.66 -22.69 11.49
C GLY A 429 4.16 -23.90 12.27
N SER A 430 5.02 -23.72 13.27
CA SER A 430 5.60 -24.85 13.99
C SER A 430 4.59 -25.50 14.96
N GLY A 431 4.64 -26.83 15.06
CA GLY A 431 3.78 -27.60 15.95
C GLY A 431 2.28 -27.36 15.72
N THR A 432 1.59 -26.81 16.74
CA THR A 432 0.14 -26.49 16.69
C THR A 432 -0.13 -25.02 16.41
N GLY A 433 0.88 -24.28 15.97
CA GLY A 433 0.85 -22.83 15.79
C GLY A 433 1.39 -22.09 17.02
N ALA A 434 2.13 -21.01 16.79
CA ALA A 434 2.70 -20.15 17.83
C ALA A 434 1.60 -19.57 18.73
N ARG A 435 1.84 -19.54 20.05
CA ARG A 435 0.88 -19.15 21.09
C ARG A 435 1.41 -18.02 21.94
N ASP A 436 0.60 -16.99 22.13
CA ASP A 436 0.96 -15.87 23.01
C ASP A 436 1.36 -16.35 24.41
N PHE A 437 2.39 -15.71 24.97
CA PHE A 437 3.06 -16.16 26.19
C PHE A 437 2.19 -16.08 27.45
N HIS A 438 1.16 -15.24 27.45
CA HIS A 438 0.26 -15.09 28.61
C HIS A 438 -1.13 -15.64 28.33
N THR A 439 -1.73 -15.30 27.20
CA THR A 439 -3.11 -15.68 26.89
C THR A 439 -3.24 -17.10 26.34
N GLN A 440 -2.12 -17.72 25.92
CA GLN A 440 -2.08 -19.02 25.24
C GLN A 440 -2.83 -19.04 23.89
N ALA A 441 -3.36 -17.89 23.45
CA ALA A 441 -4.08 -17.75 22.20
C ALA A 441 -3.14 -18.02 21.02
N VAL A 442 -3.62 -18.78 20.04
CA VAL A 442 -2.84 -19.02 18.81
C VAL A 442 -2.75 -17.71 18.04
N ILE A 443 -1.55 -17.36 17.59
CA ILE A 443 -1.30 -16.15 16.81
C ILE A 443 -1.88 -16.33 15.41
N THR A 444 -3.07 -15.78 15.20
CA THR A 444 -3.80 -15.81 13.92
C THR A 444 -3.72 -14.46 13.21
N GLY A 445 -4.02 -14.43 11.90
CA GLY A 445 -4.12 -13.17 11.15
C GLY A 445 -5.15 -12.19 11.76
N LYS A 446 -6.26 -12.72 12.29
CA LYS A 446 -7.28 -11.92 13.01
C LYS A 446 -6.68 -11.22 14.23
N LEU A 447 -5.98 -11.98 15.09
CA LEU A 447 -5.31 -11.44 16.28
C LEU A 447 -4.28 -10.36 15.91
N MET A 448 -3.53 -10.57 14.83
CA MET A 448 -2.55 -9.60 14.33
C MET A 448 -3.17 -8.27 13.92
N ASN A 449 -4.40 -8.29 13.39
CA ASN A 449 -5.11 -7.09 12.93
C ASN A 449 -5.87 -6.37 14.05
N GLU A 450 -6.48 -7.11 14.99
CA GLU A 450 -7.39 -6.54 16.00
C GLU A 450 -6.69 -6.13 17.30
N GLU A 451 -5.86 -7.01 17.87
CA GLU A 451 -5.25 -6.80 19.20
C GLU A 451 -3.82 -6.23 19.09
N GLY A 452 -3.20 -6.42 17.93
CA GLY A 452 -1.88 -5.92 17.59
C GLY A 452 -0.79 -6.86 18.11
N ILE A 453 -0.06 -7.45 17.16
CA ILE A 453 1.06 -8.34 17.45
C ILE A 453 2.38 -7.60 17.28
N ASP A 454 3.23 -7.68 18.29
CA ASP A 454 4.56 -7.07 18.30
C ASP A 454 5.64 -8.10 17.98
N ASP A 455 6.67 -7.63 17.29
CA ASP A 455 7.89 -8.38 17.04
C ASP A 455 8.84 -8.17 18.23
N HIS A 456 8.93 -9.20 19.06
CA HIS A 456 9.52 -9.18 20.41
C HIS A 456 10.90 -9.82 20.44
N HIS A 457 11.80 -9.24 21.24
CA HIS A 457 13.08 -9.83 21.58
C HIS A 457 12.93 -10.79 22.76
N VAL A 458 13.13 -12.09 22.53
CA VAL A 458 13.05 -13.11 23.59
C VAL A 458 13.98 -12.75 24.76
N PHE A 459 15.21 -12.33 24.47
CA PHE A 459 16.06 -11.60 25.40
C PHE A 459 15.95 -10.11 25.09
N PRO A 460 15.30 -9.30 25.95
CA PRO A 460 15.07 -7.89 25.64
C PRO A 460 16.35 -7.12 25.34
N ALA A 461 16.32 -6.26 24.31
CA ALA A 461 17.51 -5.55 23.84
C ALA A 461 18.18 -4.72 24.94
N ASN A 462 17.39 -4.00 25.74
CA ASN A 462 17.89 -3.20 26.87
C ASN A 462 18.54 -4.06 27.96
N PHE A 463 18.03 -5.27 28.21
CA PHE A 463 18.64 -6.21 29.14
C PHE A 463 20.02 -6.67 28.64
N LEU A 464 20.10 -7.08 27.37
CA LEU A 464 21.36 -7.51 26.75
C LEU A 464 22.41 -6.40 26.74
N GLU A 465 22.00 -5.17 26.45
CA GLU A 465 22.89 -4.02 26.44
C GLU A 465 23.36 -3.64 27.85
N ALA A 466 22.42 -3.40 28.78
CA ALA A 466 22.74 -2.89 30.10
C ALA A 466 23.33 -3.91 31.07
N LYS A 467 22.99 -5.20 30.92
CA LYS A 467 23.37 -6.26 31.89
C LYS A 467 24.36 -7.28 31.33
N LYS A 468 24.37 -7.52 30.01
CA LYS A 468 25.28 -8.48 29.37
C LYS A 468 26.37 -7.79 28.53
N GLY A 469 26.36 -6.46 28.41
CA GLY A 469 27.38 -5.70 27.68
C GLY A 469 27.33 -5.89 26.15
N ILE A 470 26.23 -6.41 25.60
CA ILE A 470 26.08 -6.65 24.16
C ILE A 470 25.62 -5.37 23.49
N GLY A 471 26.55 -4.44 23.25
CA GLY A 471 26.26 -3.08 22.75
C GLY A 471 25.95 -2.97 21.25
N LEU A 472 26.33 -3.96 20.43
CA LEU A 472 26.04 -3.93 18.99
C LEU A 472 24.61 -4.42 18.70
N ALA A 473 23.79 -3.54 18.10
CA ALA A 473 22.39 -3.82 17.78
C ALA A 473 22.19 -5.11 16.97
N ARG A 474 23.03 -5.36 15.96
CA ARG A 474 22.95 -6.58 15.11
C ARG A 474 22.98 -7.89 15.90
N HIS A 475 23.70 -7.94 17.03
CA HIS A 475 23.79 -9.16 17.86
C HIS A 475 22.55 -9.35 18.74
N ARG A 476 21.78 -8.29 19.00
CA ARG A 476 20.53 -8.32 19.78
C ARG A 476 19.32 -8.52 18.89
N ASP A 477 19.34 -7.92 17.70
CA ASP A 477 18.22 -7.86 16.74
C ASP A 477 18.19 -9.01 15.74
N CYS A 478 19.06 -10.00 15.90
CA CYS A 478 19.10 -11.17 15.02
C CYS A 478 17.82 -12.00 15.15
N ILE A 479 17.37 -12.62 14.06
CA ILE A 479 16.11 -13.37 13.97
C ILE A 479 16.01 -14.50 15.00
N LEU A 480 17.14 -15.07 15.40
CA LEU A 480 17.19 -16.10 16.45
C LEU A 480 16.64 -15.58 17.79
N ASN A 481 16.80 -14.29 18.09
CA ASN A 481 16.28 -13.66 19.30
C ASN A 481 14.88 -13.06 19.11
N ARG A 482 14.19 -13.34 18.00
CA ARG A 482 12.91 -12.70 17.65
C ARG A 482 11.76 -13.69 17.67
N THR A 483 10.59 -13.19 18.02
CA THR A 483 9.33 -13.92 17.93
C THR A 483 8.14 -12.96 17.95
N LEU A 484 6.95 -13.44 17.64
CA LEU A 484 5.74 -12.62 17.69
C LEU A 484 4.96 -12.92 18.96
N ILE A 485 4.47 -11.92 19.66
CA ILE A 485 3.59 -12.05 20.83
C ILE A 485 2.56 -10.92 20.85
N ASP A 486 1.54 -11.03 21.71
CA ASP A 486 0.59 -9.94 21.94
C ASP A 486 1.30 -8.67 22.44
N ARG A 487 0.82 -7.50 22.01
CA ARG A 487 1.37 -6.21 22.42
C ARG A 487 1.29 -6.00 23.93
N THR A 488 0.19 -6.43 24.57
CA THR A 488 0.04 -6.36 26.04
C THR A 488 1.06 -7.25 26.72
N THR A 489 1.24 -8.48 26.20
CA THR A 489 2.28 -9.40 26.69
C THR A 489 3.69 -8.80 26.53
N ASN A 490 3.99 -8.18 25.39
CA ASN A 490 5.26 -7.49 25.15
C ASN A 490 5.49 -6.35 26.17
N GLN A 491 4.46 -5.53 26.43
CA GLN A 491 4.52 -4.45 27.42
C GLN A 491 4.73 -4.97 28.84
N MET A 492 4.10 -6.08 29.21
CA MET A 492 4.28 -6.73 30.51
C MET A 492 5.69 -7.32 30.68
N ILE A 493 6.29 -7.88 29.63
CA ILE A 493 7.67 -8.39 29.68
C ILE A 493 8.66 -7.22 29.85
N SER A 494 8.46 -6.13 29.10
CA SER A 494 9.30 -4.92 29.17
C SER A 494 10.79 -5.24 28.96
N ASN A 495 11.68 -4.76 29.83
CA ASN A 495 13.13 -4.99 29.77
C ASN A 495 13.62 -6.09 30.73
N ARG A 496 12.73 -6.97 31.20
CA ARG A 496 13.06 -8.01 32.19
C ARG A 496 13.90 -9.13 31.60
N ALA A 497 14.73 -9.77 32.42
CA ALA A 497 15.52 -10.91 32.00
C ALA A 497 14.59 -12.12 31.70
N PRO A 498 14.92 -12.98 30.72
CA PRO A 498 14.18 -14.23 30.50
C PRO A 498 14.05 -15.09 31.75
N SER A 499 15.10 -15.20 32.56
CA SER A 499 15.05 -15.91 33.85
C SER A 499 13.97 -15.38 34.78
N ASP A 500 13.68 -14.07 34.75
CA ASP A 500 12.66 -13.43 35.58
C ASP A 500 11.27 -13.66 35.00
N TYR A 501 10.99 -13.19 33.78
CA TYR A 501 9.63 -13.18 33.24
C TYR A 501 9.15 -14.59 32.87
N LEU A 502 10.03 -15.49 32.40
CA LEU A 502 9.62 -16.86 32.10
C LEU A 502 9.40 -17.68 33.37
N SER A 503 10.10 -17.38 34.47
CA SER A 503 9.84 -18.04 35.76
C SER A 503 8.47 -17.67 36.31
N GLU A 504 8.05 -16.41 36.17
CA GLU A 504 6.70 -15.96 36.54
C GLU A 504 5.62 -16.75 35.77
N ILE A 505 5.77 -16.85 34.44
CA ILE A 505 4.82 -17.61 33.60
C ILE A 505 4.83 -19.09 33.99
N ARG A 506 6.01 -19.70 34.17
CA ARG A 506 6.16 -21.12 34.54
C ARG A 506 5.53 -21.47 35.88
N ASN A 507 5.60 -20.55 36.85
CA ASN A 507 5.07 -20.76 38.20
C ASN A 507 3.55 -20.56 38.28
N THR A 508 2.90 -20.16 37.18
CA THR A 508 1.44 -20.04 37.12
C THR A 508 0.82 -21.44 37.08
N GLU A 509 0.03 -21.79 38.10
CA GLU A 509 -0.60 -23.11 38.23
C GLU A 509 -1.49 -23.43 37.02
N GLY A 510 -1.32 -24.62 36.46
CA GLY A 510 -2.10 -25.09 35.30
C GLY A 510 -1.70 -24.47 33.95
N PHE A 511 -0.74 -23.55 33.91
CA PHE A 511 -0.29 -22.94 32.66
C PHE A 511 0.56 -23.91 31.83
N PRO A 512 0.28 -24.12 30.53
CA PRO A 512 1.00 -25.08 29.69
C PRO A 512 2.32 -24.50 29.13
N PHE A 513 3.23 -24.14 30.05
CA PHE A 513 4.47 -23.41 29.77
C PHE A 513 5.33 -24.02 28.65
N ASP A 514 5.67 -25.31 28.76
CA ASP A 514 6.53 -25.98 27.76
C ASP A 514 5.86 -26.07 26.39
N ALA A 515 4.53 -26.18 26.32
CA ALA A 515 3.79 -26.21 25.07
C ALA A 515 3.82 -24.83 24.37
N VAL A 516 3.70 -23.75 25.14
CA VAL A 516 3.81 -22.38 24.65
C VAL A 516 5.22 -22.13 24.09
N LEU A 517 6.27 -22.42 24.85
CA LEU A 517 7.64 -22.24 24.37
C LEU A 517 7.95 -23.10 23.12
N SER A 518 7.53 -24.37 23.13
CA SER A 518 7.73 -25.27 21.99
C SER A 518 7.04 -24.76 20.73
N SER A 519 5.86 -24.13 20.86
CA SER A 519 5.14 -23.55 19.72
C SER A 519 5.87 -22.39 19.05
N HIS A 520 6.82 -21.76 19.74
CA HIS A 520 7.70 -20.72 19.20
C HIS A 520 9.07 -21.23 18.79
N CYS A 521 9.31 -22.55 18.77
CA CYS A 521 10.63 -23.16 18.61
C CYS A 521 11.64 -22.73 19.70
N LEU A 522 11.20 -22.50 20.95
CA LEU A 522 12.04 -22.07 22.08
C LEU A 522 12.47 -23.27 22.96
N PRO A 523 13.59 -23.18 23.70
CA PRO A 523 14.07 -24.27 24.54
C PRO A 523 13.19 -24.45 25.79
N THR A 524 12.84 -25.71 26.07
CA THR A 524 12.01 -26.13 27.21
C THR A 524 12.81 -26.93 28.25
N GLY A 525 12.17 -27.21 29.40
CA GLY A 525 12.75 -28.05 30.44
C GLY A 525 13.76 -27.36 31.37
N GLY A 526 14.21 -28.10 32.39
CA GLY A 526 15.02 -27.57 33.48
C GLY A 526 16.46 -27.18 33.11
N ALA A 527 16.98 -27.68 31.99
CA ALA A 527 18.32 -27.34 31.47
C ALA A 527 18.30 -26.18 30.47
N SER A 528 17.16 -25.51 30.29
CA SER A 528 17.01 -24.42 29.32
C SER A 528 17.97 -23.26 29.64
N PRO A 529 18.61 -22.65 28.61
CA PRO A 529 19.52 -21.52 28.79
C PRO A 529 18.85 -20.26 29.37
N PHE A 530 17.50 -20.21 29.37
CA PHE A 530 16.75 -19.12 29.99
C PHE A 530 17.01 -18.97 31.48
N TRP A 531 17.20 -20.07 32.22
CA TRP A 531 17.25 -20.02 33.69
C TRP A 531 18.50 -19.35 34.25
N ASN A 532 19.56 -19.24 33.43
CA ASN A 532 20.80 -18.54 33.77
C ASN A 532 21.06 -17.32 32.86
N ASP A 533 20.06 -16.93 32.07
CA ASP A 533 20.17 -15.88 31.04
C ASP A 533 21.39 -16.07 30.11
N ASP A 534 21.66 -17.31 29.71
CA ASP A 534 22.77 -17.64 28.83
C ASP A 534 22.37 -17.39 27.37
N TYR A 535 22.60 -16.14 26.93
CA TYR A 535 22.25 -15.71 25.59
C TYR A 535 23.00 -16.47 24.49
N ALA A 536 24.27 -16.82 24.71
CA ALA A 536 25.07 -17.52 23.71
C ALA A 536 24.58 -18.96 23.51
N ALA A 537 24.33 -19.68 24.62
CA ALA A 537 23.75 -21.02 24.58
C ALA A 537 22.34 -21.02 23.96
N PHE A 538 21.52 -20.00 24.28
CA PHE A 538 20.22 -19.80 23.66
C PHE A 538 20.31 -19.65 22.13
N LEU A 539 21.19 -18.76 21.64
CA LEU A 539 21.37 -18.56 20.20
C LEU A 539 21.85 -19.85 19.50
N ASN A 540 22.79 -20.59 20.09
CA ASN A 540 23.26 -21.87 19.55
C ASN A 540 22.10 -22.87 19.42
N TRP A 541 21.36 -23.08 20.51
CA TRP A 541 20.25 -24.01 20.54
C TRP A 541 19.15 -23.63 19.52
N ARG A 542 18.81 -22.33 19.45
CA ARG A 542 17.74 -21.84 18.59
C ARG A 542 18.12 -21.87 17.11
N GLN A 543 19.39 -21.64 16.79
CA GLN A 543 19.92 -21.82 15.45
C GLN A 543 19.73 -23.26 14.97
N ASP A 544 20.11 -24.25 15.80
CA ASP A 544 19.97 -25.67 15.46
C ASP A 544 18.50 -26.06 15.29
N LYS A 545 17.63 -25.58 16.19
CA LYS A 545 16.19 -25.85 16.11
C LYS A 545 15.57 -25.26 14.84
N LEU A 546 15.82 -23.99 14.55
CA LEU A 546 15.28 -23.34 13.34
C LEU A 546 15.88 -23.93 12.07
N TRP A 547 17.15 -24.37 12.09
CA TRP A 547 17.75 -25.09 10.97
C TRP A 547 17.01 -26.40 10.66
N GLN A 548 16.58 -27.15 11.68
CA GLN A 548 15.74 -28.34 11.47
C GLN A 548 14.39 -28.00 10.83
N GLU A 549 13.77 -26.89 11.23
CA GLU A 549 12.51 -26.42 10.62
C GLU A 549 12.72 -26.03 9.15
N ILE A 550 13.81 -25.30 8.84
CA ILE A 550 14.19 -24.92 7.47
C ILE A 550 14.41 -26.16 6.61
N LYS A 551 15.21 -27.13 7.05
CA LYS A 551 15.44 -28.39 6.32
C LYS A 551 14.15 -29.13 6.01
N ARG A 552 13.22 -29.18 6.97
CA ARG A 552 11.93 -29.83 6.75
C ARG A 552 11.10 -29.11 5.69
N ALA A 553 11.09 -27.78 5.73
CA ALA A 553 10.29 -26.95 4.83
C ALA A 553 10.83 -26.95 3.39
N THR A 554 12.16 -26.97 3.23
CA THR A 554 12.83 -26.95 1.91
C THR A 554 13.11 -28.35 1.35
N GLY A 555 13.11 -29.38 2.20
CA GLY A 555 13.54 -30.73 1.83
C GLY A 555 15.05 -30.88 1.67
N LEU A 556 15.86 -29.95 2.19
CA LEU A 556 17.32 -30.07 2.20
C LEU A 556 17.77 -31.28 3.04
N MET A 557 18.43 -32.24 2.40
CA MET A 557 18.95 -33.45 3.07
C MET A 557 20.41 -33.31 3.55
N HIS A 558 21.24 -32.52 2.87
CA HIS A 558 22.64 -32.28 3.21
C HIS A 558 22.98 -30.79 3.15
N SER A 559 23.72 -30.28 4.14
CA SER A 559 24.41 -28.99 4.04
C SER A 559 25.72 -29.24 3.30
N ASP A 560 25.73 -29.08 1.98
CA ASP A 560 26.99 -29.14 1.26
C ASP A 560 27.75 -27.81 1.50
N ASP A 561 28.81 -27.94 2.29
CA ASP A 561 29.98 -27.09 2.55
C ASP A 561 29.88 -25.75 3.29
N LEU A 562 30.18 -25.80 4.61
CA LEU A 562 30.98 -24.79 5.35
C LEU A 562 31.80 -25.47 6.48
N GLU A 563 32.58 -26.50 6.14
CA GLU A 563 33.72 -26.96 6.96
C GLU A 563 35.02 -26.92 6.15
N LEU A 564 35.43 -25.75 5.66
CA LEU A 564 36.79 -25.52 5.19
C LEU A 564 37.23 -24.08 5.50
N SER A 565 37.76 -23.86 6.71
CA SER A 565 38.97 -23.06 7.00
C SER A 565 39.03 -22.67 8.48
N ASP A 566 39.46 -23.58 9.36
CA ASP A 566 40.02 -23.21 10.68
C ASP A 566 41.07 -24.25 11.14
N ARG A 567 41.65 -24.98 10.18
CA ARG A 567 42.82 -25.84 10.42
C ARG A 567 43.86 -25.53 9.37
N GLU A 568 44.57 -24.42 9.57
CA GLU A 568 45.96 -24.21 9.15
C GLU A 568 46.38 -22.80 9.56
N GLN A 569 46.80 -22.66 10.83
CA GLN A 569 47.78 -21.68 11.31
C GLN A 569 48.12 -22.04 12.77
N GLU A 570 48.94 -23.09 12.92
CA GLU A 570 49.96 -23.15 13.98
C GLU A 570 51.27 -22.58 13.42
#